data_AF-W7SZI1-F1
#
_entry.id   AF-W7SZI1-F1
#
_cell.length_a   1.000
_cell.length_b   1.000
_cell.length_c   1.000
_cell.angle_alpha   90.00
_cell.angle_beta   90.00
_cell.angle_gamma   90.00
#
_symmetry.space_group_name_H-M   'P 1'
#
loop_
_entity.id
_entity.type
_entity.pdbx_description
1 polymer ?
#
loop_
_entity_poly.entity_id
_entity_poly.type
_entity_poly.pdbx_seq_one_letter_code
_entity_poly.pdbx_strand_id
1 'polypeptide(L)'
;MRTVTIAIRRPIAVLAACAAVGALVTGCGAGPGGGDIGAAAVIGGTTIPLDVVQQNITNVLVDSADARKMQQQKPSTFPQIARTIVGLSVLHEATSQLAAKSGIKIDQAQVDQVYGPATAAGKGLGLSQTADVQAKGPLLRDYIGDEMVWSKLGAKQVKTALATVDYAQVADRNAAQALVNKVVAHPEDDKKLFSATAGAAVDAAATPAGVPKDLVLLFAANAGEVVAFPMQSENAWAVIYVKKRVDNAGDTTGGQDTSQLAETFGQLEAFRFAQQAGLTLNPRFGVWEPLLGQISPSDGESSTISAPVRNPKS
;
A
#
# COMPACT_ATOMS: atom_id res chain seq x y z
N MET A 1 -43.45 -35.76 -44.83
CA MET A 1 -44.89 -35.48 -44.75
C MET A 1 -45.44 -35.98 -43.42
N ARG A 2 -45.75 -35.07 -42.49
CA ARG A 2 -46.88 -35.15 -41.56
C ARG A 2 -47.03 -33.78 -40.91
N THR A 3 -48.17 -33.17 -41.21
CA THR A 3 -48.68 -31.87 -40.76
C THR A 3 -49.26 -31.99 -39.36
N VAL A 4 -48.95 -31.07 -38.44
CA VAL A 4 -49.81 -30.69 -37.28
C VAL A 4 -49.47 -29.23 -36.95
N THR A 5 -50.18 -28.23 -37.49
CA THR A 5 -51.41 -27.58 -37.00
C THR A 5 -51.27 -26.94 -35.61
N ILE A 6 -51.14 -25.61 -35.62
CA ILE A 6 -51.15 -24.68 -34.48
C ILE A 6 -52.59 -24.48 -34.00
N ALA A 7 -52.79 -24.40 -32.67
CA ALA A 7 -53.99 -23.77 -32.09
C ALA A 7 -53.61 -22.84 -30.93
N ILE A 8 -53.88 -21.55 -31.14
CA ILE A 8 -53.71 -20.44 -30.21
C ILE A 8 -54.96 -20.33 -29.31
N ARG A 9 -54.79 -20.18 -27.99
CA ARG A 9 -55.74 -19.47 -27.11
C ARG A 9 -55.00 -18.73 -25.98
N ARG A 10 -55.01 -17.39 -26.06
CA ARG A 10 -55.01 -16.43 -24.93
C ARG A 10 -56.49 -15.94 -24.80
N PRO A 11 -57.00 -15.27 -23.73
CA PRO A 11 -56.29 -14.30 -22.86
C PRO A 11 -56.87 -14.11 -21.40
N ILE A 12 -56.32 -13.11 -20.65
CA ILE A 12 -56.91 -12.32 -19.52
C ILE A 12 -57.13 -13.06 -18.16
N ALA A 13 -56.87 -12.55 -16.94
CA ALA A 13 -56.08 -11.47 -16.32
C ALA A 13 -56.27 -11.59 -14.78
N VAL A 14 -55.54 -10.73 -14.02
CA VAL A 14 -55.87 -10.13 -12.69
C VAL A 14 -54.99 -10.55 -11.48
N LEU A 15 -54.02 -9.67 -11.18
CA LEU A 15 -53.67 -8.98 -9.90
C LEU A 15 -53.73 -9.77 -8.56
N ALA A 16 -52.63 -9.87 -7.81
CA ALA A 16 -52.14 -8.96 -6.73
C ALA A 16 -52.12 -9.77 -5.40
N ALA A 17 -51.31 -9.59 -4.36
CA ALA A 17 -50.14 -8.78 -4.02
C ALA A 17 -49.60 -9.32 -2.66
N CYS A 18 -48.47 -8.75 -2.20
CA CYS A 18 -47.97 -8.69 -0.82
C CYS A 18 -47.04 -9.80 -0.28
N ALA A 19 -45.74 -9.50 -0.38
CA ALA A 19 -44.78 -9.36 0.72
C ALA A 19 -44.74 -10.43 1.83
N ALA A 20 -43.64 -11.20 1.83
CA ALA A 20 -42.97 -11.64 3.04
C ALA A 20 -41.48 -11.30 2.93
N VAL A 21 -41.10 -10.14 3.47
CA VAL A 21 -39.73 -9.79 3.84
C VAL A 21 -39.46 -10.47 5.18
N GLY A 22 -38.38 -11.26 5.28
CA GLY A 22 -38.00 -11.88 6.55
C GLY A 22 -36.83 -12.85 6.47
N ALA A 23 -35.62 -12.30 6.34
CA ALA A 23 -34.37 -12.84 6.87
C ALA A 23 -33.99 -14.31 6.57
N LEU A 24 -33.29 -14.52 5.46
CA LEU A 24 -32.11 -15.39 5.44
C LEU A 24 -31.00 -14.62 4.71
N VAL A 25 -30.20 -13.91 5.51
CA VAL A 25 -28.98 -13.28 5.06
C VAL A 25 -28.10 -14.36 4.41
N THR A 26 -27.66 -14.03 3.20
CA THR A 26 -26.63 -14.66 2.41
C THR A 26 -25.40 -15.02 3.23
N GLY A 27 -25.30 -16.28 3.63
CA GLY A 27 -24.12 -16.86 4.25
C GLY A 27 -23.57 -17.99 3.38
N CYS A 28 -22.75 -17.65 2.39
CA CYS A 28 -21.77 -18.56 1.78
C CYS A 28 -20.84 -17.73 0.87
N GLY A 29 -19.67 -17.37 1.39
CA GLY A 29 -18.66 -16.66 0.60
C GLY A 29 -17.57 -15.91 1.37
N ALA A 30 -17.50 -16.00 2.70
CA ALA A 30 -16.40 -15.42 3.48
C ALA A 30 -15.70 -16.53 4.28
N GLY A 31 -14.82 -17.27 3.62
CA GLY A 31 -13.77 -18.01 4.32
C GLY A 31 -12.67 -17.05 4.79
N PRO A 32 -11.68 -17.49 5.58
CA PRO A 32 -10.58 -16.66 6.08
C PRO A 32 -9.61 -16.13 4.99
N GLY A 33 -10.00 -16.20 3.72
CA GLY A 33 -9.31 -15.62 2.56
C GLY A 33 -10.29 -15.02 1.55
N GLY A 34 -11.44 -14.51 2.03
CA GLY A 34 -12.56 -13.97 1.25
C GLY A 34 -12.26 -12.66 0.53
N GLY A 35 -11.30 -12.68 -0.40
CA GLY A 35 -11.24 -11.68 -1.45
C GLY A 35 -12.38 -11.94 -2.44
N ASP A 36 -13.15 -10.90 -2.76
CA ASP A 36 -14.09 -10.94 -3.88
C ASP A 36 -13.35 -11.52 -5.10
N ILE A 37 -13.91 -12.55 -5.74
CA ILE A 37 -13.27 -13.25 -6.86
C ILE A 37 -12.92 -12.28 -8.02
N GLY A 38 -13.60 -11.13 -8.08
CA GLY A 38 -13.34 -10.03 -9.01
C GLY A 38 -12.48 -8.89 -8.48
N ALA A 39 -11.90 -8.98 -7.28
CA ALA A 39 -11.05 -7.94 -6.70
C ALA A 39 -9.56 -8.27 -6.84
N ALA A 40 -8.78 -7.24 -7.15
CA ALA A 40 -7.33 -7.27 -6.97
C ALA A 40 -6.94 -6.95 -5.53
N ALA A 41 -7.63 -6.00 -4.90
CA ALA A 41 -7.50 -5.65 -3.49
C ALA A 41 -8.78 -4.98 -2.98
N VAL A 42 -8.93 -4.88 -1.66
CA VAL A 42 -9.99 -4.11 -1.00
C VAL A 42 -9.37 -3.26 0.10
N ILE A 43 -9.73 -1.97 0.19
CA ILE A 43 -9.21 -1.01 1.17
C ILE A 43 -10.37 -0.22 1.76
N GLY A 44 -10.59 -0.30 3.08
CA GLY A 44 -11.67 0.45 3.73
C GLY A 44 -13.07 0.11 3.23
N GLY A 45 -13.24 -1.09 2.64
CA GLY A 45 -14.47 -1.50 1.96
C GLY A 45 -14.59 -1.09 0.49
N THR A 46 -13.64 -0.30 -0.04
CA THR A 46 -13.57 -0.01 -1.48
C THR A 46 -12.84 -1.13 -2.21
N THR A 47 -13.49 -1.70 -3.22
CA THR A 47 -12.92 -2.75 -4.07
C THR A 47 -12.12 -2.14 -5.21
N ILE A 48 -10.86 -2.56 -5.34
CA ILE A 48 -10.04 -2.36 -6.54
C ILE A 48 -10.30 -3.54 -7.47
N PRO A 49 -11.05 -3.35 -8.56
CA PRO A 49 -11.52 -4.47 -9.35
C PRO A 49 -10.39 -5.02 -10.24
N LEU A 50 -10.48 -6.31 -10.54
CA LEU A 50 -9.46 -7.04 -11.26
C LEU A 50 -9.35 -6.63 -12.74
N ASP A 51 -10.46 -6.19 -13.32
CA ASP A 51 -10.55 -5.71 -14.69
C ASP A 51 -9.73 -4.43 -14.92
N VAL A 52 -9.71 -3.50 -13.95
CA VAL A 52 -8.86 -2.30 -13.99
C VAL A 52 -7.38 -2.69 -14.02
N VAL A 53 -6.98 -3.66 -13.18
CA VAL A 53 -5.60 -4.18 -13.18
C VAL A 53 -5.26 -4.85 -14.52
N GLN A 54 -6.17 -5.67 -15.05
CA GLN A 54 -5.99 -6.34 -16.34
C GLN A 54 -5.89 -5.33 -17.49
N GLN A 55 -6.70 -4.27 -17.47
CA GLN A 55 -6.65 -3.21 -18.47
C GLN A 55 -5.31 -2.47 -18.41
N ASN A 56 -4.81 -2.15 -17.21
CA ASN A 56 -3.49 -1.52 -17.05
C ASN A 56 -2.36 -2.42 -17.56
N ILE A 57 -2.41 -3.72 -17.29
CA ILE A 57 -1.45 -4.69 -17.84
C ILE A 57 -1.52 -4.71 -19.38
N THR A 58 -2.72 -4.75 -19.94
CA THR A 58 -2.94 -4.73 -21.40
C THR A 58 -2.37 -3.46 -22.03
N ASN A 59 -2.62 -2.30 -21.43
CA ASN A 59 -2.10 -1.02 -21.91
C ASN A 59 -0.56 -1.03 -21.95
N VAL A 60 0.08 -1.51 -20.88
CA VAL A 60 1.55 -1.65 -20.83
C VAL A 60 2.07 -2.59 -21.94
N LEU A 61 1.39 -3.72 -22.18
CA LEU A 61 1.75 -4.66 -23.23
C LEU A 61 1.55 -4.08 -24.64
N VAL A 62 0.54 -3.24 -24.85
CA VAL A 62 0.31 -2.56 -26.14
C VAL A 62 1.39 -1.50 -26.38
N ASP A 63 1.75 -0.74 -25.36
CA ASP A 63 2.64 0.41 -25.48
C ASP A 63 4.14 0.06 -25.44
N SER A 64 4.50 -1.10 -24.88
CA SER A 64 5.90 -1.51 -24.69
C SER A 64 6.26 -2.79 -25.44
N ALA A 65 7.15 -2.67 -26.44
CA ALA A 65 7.75 -3.82 -27.11
C ALA A 65 8.57 -4.69 -26.15
N ASP A 66 9.24 -4.06 -25.18
CA ASP A 66 10.01 -4.78 -24.15
C ASP A 66 9.11 -5.53 -23.18
N ALA A 67 7.93 -5.00 -22.84
CA ALA A 67 6.94 -5.74 -22.06
C ALA A 67 6.45 -7.00 -22.80
N ARG A 68 6.18 -6.89 -24.12
CA ARG A 68 5.81 -8.05 -24.95
C ARG A 68 6.94 -9.07 -25.04
N LYS A 69 8.17 -8.60 -25.30
CA LYS A 69 9.37 -9.45 -25.36
C LYS A 69 9.60 -10.15 -24.02
N MET A 70 9.43 -9.44 -22.91
CA MET A 70 9.53 -10.01 -21.57
C MET A 70 8.46 -11.08 -21.34
N GLN A 71 7.20 -10.80 -21.68
CA GLN A 71 6.12 -11.78 -21.53
C GLN A 71 6.41 -13.06 -22.32
N GLN A 72 7.02 -12.94 -23.51
CA GLN A 72 7.35 -14.08 -24.37
C GLN A 72 8.64 -14.82 -23.95
N GLN A 73 9.69 -14.09 -23.58
CA GLN A 73 11.04 -14.64 -23.35
C GLN A 73 11.37 -14.88 -21.88
N LYS A 74 10.75 -14.14 -20.97
CA LYS A 74 10.94 -14.21 -19.52
C LYS A 74 9.58 -14.20 -18.81
N PRO A 75 8.70 -15.18 -19.07
CA PRO A 75 7.37 -15.21 -18.48
C PRO A 75 7.39 -15.21 -16.94
N SER A 76 8.48 -15.66 -16.32
CA SER A 76 8.68 -15.64 -14.86
C SER A 76 8.90 -14.25 -14.25
N THR A 77 9.33 -13.24 -15.04
CA THR A 77 9.50 -11.86 -14.54
C THR A 77 8.23 -11.02 -14.71
N PHE A 78 7.30 -11.46 -15.55
CA PHE A 78 6.04 -10.76 -15.78
C PHE A 78 5.14 -10.61 -14.53
N PRO A 79 5.08 -11.59 -13.59
CA PRO A 79 4.41 -11.41 -12.30
C PRO A 79 4.89 -10.18 -11.51
N GLN A 80 6.15 -9.75 -11.67
CA GLN A 80 6.64 -8.53 -11.03
C GLN A 80 5.90 -7.29 -11.55
N ILE A 81 5.72 -7.16 -12.86
CA ILE A 81 4.99 -6.05 -13.48
C ILE A 81 3.54 -6.02 -12.97
N ALA A 82 2.89 -7.19 -12.93
CA ALA A 82 1.52 -7.28 -12.41
C ALA A 82 1.43 -6.85 -10.94
N ARG A 83 2.37 -7.26 -10.10
CA ARG A 83 2.47 -6.82 -8.69
C ARG A 83 2.69 -5.31 -8.58
N THR A 84 3.59 -4.74 -9.38
CA THR A 84 3.82 -3.28 -9.39
C THR A 84 2.55 -2.52 -9.75
N ILE A 85 1.81 -2.94 -10.79
CA ILE A 85 0.55 -2.30 -11.20
C ILE A 85 -0.52 -2.40 -10.10
N VAL A 86 -0.64 -3.55 -9.44
CA VAL A 86 -1.59 -3.72 -8.33
C VAL A 86 -1.18 -2.85 -7.14
N GLY A 87 0.12 -2.80 -6.81
CA GLY A 87 0.65 -1.94 -5.75
C GLY A 87 0.37 -0.46 -6.00
N LEU A 88 0.59 0.01 -7.23
CA LEU A 88 0.23 1.37 -7.66
C LEU A 88 -1.27 1.63 -7.55
N SER A 89 -2.12 0.65 -7.89
CA SER A 89 -3.57 0.78 -7.78
C SER A 89 -4.02 0.88 -6.31
N VAL A 90 -3.42 0.05 -5.43
CA VAL A 90 -3.62 0.10 -3.97
C VAL A 90 -3.20 1.47 -3.42
N LEU A 91 -2.05 1.96 -3.86
CA LEU A 91 -1.52 3.24 -3.43
C LEU A 91 -2.40 4.41 -3.91
N HIS A 92 -2.87 4.38 -5.15
CA HIS A 92 -3.78 5.39 -5.68
C HIS A 92 -5.09 5.46 -4.88
N GLU A 93 -5.70 4.30 -4.59
CA GLU A 93 -6.92 4.23 -3.79
C GLU A 93 -6.68 4.74 -2.36
N ALA A 94 -5.60 4.30 -1.71
CA ALA A 94 -5.22 4.78 -0.38
C ALA A 94 -4.99 6.29 -0.35
N THR A 95 -4.33 6.82 -1.38
CA THR A 95 -4.06 8.25 -1.55
C THR A 95 -5.35 9.04 -1.75
N SER A 96 -6.26 8.54 -2.57
CA SER A 96 -7.56 9.15 -2.84
C SER A 96 -8.44 9.23 -1.59
N GLN A 97 -8.53 8.13 -0.83
CA GLN A 97 -9.27 8.11 0.43
C GLN A 97 -8.64 9.05 1.47
N LEU A 98 -7.31 9.07 1.57
CA LEU A 98 -6.59 9.93 2.52
C LEU A 98 -6.70 11.41 2.14
N ALA A 99 -6.67 11.74 0.85
CA ALA A 99 -6.91 13.08 0.33
C ALA A 99 -8.32 13.57 0.70
N ALA A 100 -9.33 12.73 0.48
CA ALA A 100 -10.72 13.03 0.83
C ALA A 100 -10.86 13.28 2.34
N LYS A 101 -10.30 12.39 3.18
CA LYS A 101 -10.28 12.54 4.65
C LYS A 101 -9.56 13.82 5.10
N SER A 102 -8.54 14.24 4.36
CA SER A 102 -7.71 15.41 4.70
C SER A 102 -8.20 16.72 4.07
N GLY A 103 -9.27 16.69 3.26
CA GLY A 103 -9.77 17.83 2.52
C GLY A 103 -8.82 18.33 1.42
N ILE A 104 -7.92 17.48 0.93
CA ILE A 104 -6.96 17.82 -0.12
C ILE A 104 -7.64 17.68 -1.48
N LYS A 105 -7.54 18.72 -2.31
CA LYS A 105 -7.97 18.70 -3.71
C LYS A 105 -6.78 18.98 -4.63
N ILE A 106 -6.72 18.25 -5.74
CA ILE A 106 -5.76 18.48 -6.82
C ILE A 106 -6.49 19.10 -8.01
N ASP A 107 -5.87 20.14 -8.57
CA ASP A 107 -6.34 20.74 -9.81
C ASP A 107 -5.92 19.86 -10.99
N GLN A 108 -6.89 19.39 -11.76
CA GLN A 108 -6.64 18.54 -12.91
C GLN A 108 -5.84 19.28 -14.00
N ALA A 109 -5.95 20.60 -14.09
CA ALA A 109 -5.14 21.39 -15.01
C ALA A 109 -3.65 21.34 -14.62
N GLN A 110 -3.32 21.28 -13.33
CA GLN A 110 -1.93 21.11 -12.87
C GLN A 110 -1.40 19.72 -13.21
N VAL A 111 -2.22 18.68 -13.06
CA VAL A 111 -1.85 17.32 -13.48
C VAL A 111 -1.56 17.30 -14.98
N ASP A 112 -2.42 17.91 -15.80
CA ASP A 112 -2.25 17.96 -17.25
C ASP A 112 -1.01 18.76 -17.69
N GLN A 113 -0.64 19.81 -16.93
CA GLN A 113 0.60 20.58 -17.15
C GLN A 113 1.87 19.76 -16.95
N VAL A 114 1.83 18.73 -16.10
CA VAL A 114 2.98 17.81 -15.89
C VAL A 114 2.89 16.62 -16.85
N TYR A 115 1.71 16.04 -16.99
CA TYR A 115 1.47 14.84 -17.80
C TYR A 115 1.72 15.06 -19.30
N GLY A 116 1.25 16.19 -19.86
CA GLY A 116 1.43 16.52 -21.28
C GLY A 116 2.91 16.54 -21.72
N PRO A 117 3.77 17.37 -21.08
CA PRO A 117 5.19 17.39 -21.37
C PRO A 117 5.91 16.07 -21.11
N ALA A 118 5.55 15.34 -20.04
CA ALA A 118 6.15 14.04 -19.73
C ALA A 118 5.90 13.04 -20.88
N THR A 119 4.66 12.91 -21.32
CA THR A 119 4.29 12.01 -22.42
C THR A 119 4.86 12.43 -23.77
N ALA A 120 4.89 13.74 -24.07
CA ALA A 120 5.52 14.25 -25.29
C ALA A 120 7.03 13.96 -25.34
N ALA A 121 7.70 13.95 -24.19
CA ALA A 121 9.10 13.56 -24.04
C ALA A 121 9.32 12.03 -24.02
N GLY A 122 8.26 11.24 -24.21
CA GLY A 122 8.32 9.78 -24.19
C GLY A 122 8.50 9.16 -22.79
N LYS A 123 8.38 9.95 -21.72
CA LYS A 123 8.53 9.46 -20.34
C LYS A 123 7.31 8.63 -19.93
N GLY A 124 7.55 7.68 -19.04
CA GLY A 124 6.53 6.86 -18.40
C GLY A 124 6.93 6.48 -16.98
N LEU A 125 6.02 5.78 -16.30
CA LEU A 125 6.20 5.28 -14.95
C LEU A 125 6.90 3.92 -14.99
N GLY A 126 8.11 3.82 -14.46
CA GLY A 126 8.86 2.57 -14.44
C GLY A 126 8.14 1.47 -13.64
N LEU A 127 7.96 0.29 -14.24
CA LEU A 127 7.26 -0.85 -13.62
C LEU A 127 8.18 -2.01 -13.25
N SER A 128 9.43 -1.99 -13.71
CA SER A 128 10.44 -3.01 -13.45
C SER A 128 11.79 -2.36 -13.14
N GLN A 129 12.53 -2.95 -12.19
CA GLN A 129 13.90 -2.55 -11.90
C GLN A 129 14.92 -3.21 -12.84
N THR A 130 14.53 -4.29 -13.53
CA THR A 130 15.44 -5.13 -14.34
C THR A 130 15.20 -4.99 -15.84
N ALA A 131 14.20 -4.22 -16.24
CA ALA A 131 13.88 -3.95 -17.63
C ALA A 131 13.23 -2.57 -17.79
N ASP A 132 13.39 -1.98 -18.97
CA ASP A 132 12.78 -0.70 -19.34
C ASP A 132 11.29 -0.88 -19.72
N VAL A 133 10.49 -1.32 -18.76
CA VAL A 133 9.03 -1.40 -18.90
C VAL A 133 8.42 -0.21 -18.19
N GLN A 134 7.72 0.62 -18.96
CA GLN A 134 7.08 1.83 -18.46
C GLN A 134 5.57 1.79 -18.70
N ALA A 135 4.79 2.24 -17.72
CA ALA A 135 3.40 2.59 -17.91
C ALA A 135 3.25 4.01 -18.45
N LYS A 136 2.28 4.16 -19.35
CA LYS A 136 1.82 5.45 -19.90
C LYS A 136 0.32 5.56 -19.68
N GLY A 137 -0.29 6.63 -20.18
CA GLY A 137 -1.74 6.78 -20.15
C GLY A 137 -2.27 7.00 -18.73
N PRO A 138 -3.43 6.40 -18.39
CA PRO A 138 -4.10 6.62 -17.11
C PRO A 138 -3.21 6.36 -15.89
N LEU A 139 -2.46 5.24 -15.85
CA LEU A 139 -1.66 4.89 -14.67
C LEU A 139 -0.56 5.93 -14.38
N LEU A 140 0.06 6.50 -15.41
CA LEU A 140 1.02 7.59 -15.24
C LEU A 140 0.33 8.89 -14.76
N ARG A 141 -0.84 9.19 -15.31
CA ARG A 141 -1.61 10.39 -14.95
C ARG A 141 -2.08 10.34 -13.50
N ASP A 142 -2.57 9.19 -13.06
CA ASP A 142 -3.01 8.94 -11.69
C ASP A 142 -1.83 9.09 -10.72
N TYR A 143 -0.69 8.47 -11.03
CA TYR A 143 0.53 8.58 -10.23
C TYR A 143 1.04 10.02 -10.09
N ILE A 144 1.03 10.83 -11.17
CA ILE A 144 1.36 12.27 -11.10
C ILE A 144 0.39 13.01 -10.17
N GLY A 145 -0.91 12.69 -10.24
CA GLY A 145 -1.91 13.24 -9.33
C GLY A 145 -1.63 12.88 -7.88
N ASP A 146 -1.24 11.63 -7.63
CA ASP A 146 -0.90 11.12 -6.30
C ASP A 146 0.34 11.81 -5.72
N GLU A 147 1.41 12.03 -6.51
CA GLU A 147 2.59 12.78 -6.08
C GLU A 147 2.24 14.21 -5.60
N MET A 148 1.29 14.86 -6.28
CA MET A 148 0.79 16.17 -5.85
C MET A 148 -0.01 16.08 -4.54
N VAL A 149 -0.78 15.00 -4.33
CA VAL A 149 -1.46 14.74 -3.05
C VAL A 149 -0.43 14.52 -1.95
N TRP A 150 0.55 13.66 -2.17
CA TRP A 150 1.59 13.34 -1.18
C TRP A 150 2.36 14.59 -0.79
N SER A 151 2.73 15.43 -1.75
CA SER A 151 3.37 16.72 -1.49
C SER A 151 2.54 17.62 -0.57
N LYS A 152 1.23 17.78 -0.84
CA LYS A 152 0.35 18.59 0.02
C LYS A 152 0.12 17.95 1.39
N LEU A 153 -0.04 16.64 1.42
CA LEU A 153 -0.28 15.86 2.63
C LEU A 153 0.92 15.92 3.57
N GLY A 154 2.12 15.62 3.05
CA GLY A 154 3.31 15.66 3.87
C GLY A 154 3.72 17.08 4.24
N ALA A 155 3.51 18.09 3.41
CA ALA A 155 3.72 19.48 3.83
C ALA A 155 2.87 19.87 5.06
N LYS A 156 1.68 19.27 5.21
CA LYS A 156 0.80 19.45 6.37
C LYS A 156 1.25 18.66 7.60
N GLN A 157 1.80 17.46 7.43
CA GLN A 157 2.03 16.51 8.54
C GLN A 157 3.50 16.34 8.94
N VAL A 158 4.45 16.57 8.04
CA VAL A 158 5.88 16.31 8.28
C VAL A 158 6.43 17.13 9.46
N LYS A 159 5.81 18.29 9.72
CA LYS A 159 6.19 19.18 10.82
C LYS A 159 5.54 18.83 12.16
N THR A 160 4.54 17.97 12.16
CA THR A 160 3.74 17.66 13.35
C THR A 160 3.77 16.19 13.73
N ALA A 161 4.42 15.37 12.91
CA ALA A 161 4.60 13.95 13.16
C ALA A 161 5.69 13.71 14.20
N LEU A 162 5.32 12.95 15.22
CA LEU A 162 6.20 12.48 16.29
C LEU A 162 5.91 11.01 16.57
N ALA A 163 6.96 10.21 16.63
CA ALA A 163 6.90 8.84 17.13
C ALA A 163 7.75 8.70 18.40
N THR A 164 7.34 7.80 19.30
CA THR A 164 8.19 7.30 20.38
C THR A 164 8.58 5.88 20.02
N VAL A 165 9.88 5.63 19.95
CA VAL A 165 10.42 4.37 19.42
C VAL A 165 11.51 3.78 20.30
N ASP A 166 11.62 2.46 20.28
CA ASP A 166 12.86 1.77 20.61
C ASP A 166 13.52 1.33 19.29
N TYR A 167 14.83 1.51 19.17
CA TYR A 167 15.61 1.28 17.96
C TYR A 167 16.86 0.46 18.27
N ALA A 168 17.24 -0.41 17.35
CA ALA A 168 18.52 -1.09 17.34
C ALA A 168 18.98 -1.40 15.92
N GLN A 169 20.29 -1.62 15.76
CA GLN A 169 20.90 -2.10 14.54
C GLN A 169 21.36 -3.55 14.71
N VAL A 170 21.10 -4.37 13.70
CA VAL A 170 21.54 -5.77 13.66
C VAL A 170 22.19 -6.08 12.32
N ALA A 171 23.02 -7.13 12.28
CA ALA A 171 23.87 -7.40 11.12
C ALA A 171 23.08 -7.82 9.85
N ASP A 172 21.99 -8.58 10.03
CA ASP A 172 21.27 -9.18 8.91
C ASP A 172 19.78 -9.40 9.21
N ARG A 173 19.05 -9.86 8.18
CA ARG A 173 17.61 -10.15 8.23
C ARG A 173 17.25 -11.20 9.29
N ASN A 174 18.12 -12.20 9.52
CA ASN A 174 17.84 -13.27 10.49
C ASN A 174 17.93 -12.74 11.92
N ALA A 175 18.94 -11.91 12.20
CA ALA A 175 19.07 -11.21 13.47
C ALA A 175 17.90 -10.23 13.68
N ALA A 176 17.46 -9.54 12.63
CA ALA A 176 16.29 -8.66 12.67
C ALA A 176 15.01 -9.43 13.00
N GLN A 177 14.74 -10.54 12.29
CA GLN A 177 13.60 -11.40 12.57
C GLN A 177 13.64 -11.97 13.99
N ALA A 178 14.81 -12.38 14.47
CA ALA A 178 14.98 -12.89 15.83
C ALA A 178 14.65 -11.83 16.88
N LEU A 179 15.08 -10.57 16.68
CA LEU A 179 14.74 -9.47 17.58
C LEU A 179 13.26 -9.12 17.52
N VAL A 180 12.67 -9.00 16.31
CA VAL A 180 11.23 -8.78 16.12
C VAL A 180 10.42 -9.84 16.88
N ASN A 181 10.75 -11.12 16.71
CA ASN A 181 10.04 -12.22 17.38
C ASN A 181 10.14 -12.12 18.91
N LYS A 182 11.31 -11.74 19.45
CA LYS A 182 11.48 -11.54 20.90
C LYS A 182 10.63 -10.40 21.43
N VAL A 183 10.62 -9.25 20.75
CA VAL A 183 9.83 -8.09 21.18
C VAL A 183 8.33 -8.38 21.08
N VAL A 184 7.89 -9.07 20.02
CA VAL A 184 6.48 -9.49 19.87
C VAL A 184 6.07 -10.47 20.97
N ALA A 185 6.96 -11.40 21.36
CA ALA A 185 6.68 -12.37 22.41
C ALA A 185 6.73 -11.78 23.84
N HIS A 186 7.60 -10.79 24.06
CA HIS A 186 7.87 -10.19 25.37
C HIS A 186 7.94 -8.65 25.25
N PRO A 187 6.82 -7.98 24.92
CA PRO A 187 6.83 -6.53 24.72
C PRO A 187 7.14 -5.74 25.99
N GLU A 188 6.93 -6.33 27.18
CA GLU A 188 7.33 -5.77 28.47
C GLU A 188 8.85 -5.69 28.68
N ASP A 189 9.61 -6.50 27.93
CA ASP A 189 11.07 -6.55 27.98
C ASP A 189 11.72 -5.71 26.87
N ASP A 190 10.94 -4.95 26.09
CA ASP A 190 11.40 -4.16 24.93
C ASP A 190 12.67 -3.36 25.24
N LYS A 191 12.67 -2.54 26.29
CA LYS A 191 13.82 -1.70 26.68
C LYS A 191 15.09 -2.51 26.90
N LYS A 192 14.97 -3.67 27.55
CA LYS A 192 16.09 -4.56 27.84
C LYS A 192 16.59 -5.23 26.55
N LEU A 193 15.68 -5.68 25.69
CA LEU A 193 16.02 -6.29 24.40
C LEU A 193 16.75 -5.32 23.48
N PHE A 194 16.28 -4.07 23.40
CA PHE A 194 16.90 -3.04 22.58
C PHE A 194 18.23 -2.56 23.18
N SER A 195 18.31 -2.26 24.48
CA SER A 195 19.55 -1.78 25.13
C SER A 195 20.73 -2.76 25.05
N ALA A 196 20.47 -4.04 24.82
CA ALA A 196 21.50 -5.08 24.66
C ALA A 196 22.09 -5.13 23.24
N THR A 197 21.59 -4.32 22.30
CA THR A 197 21.94 -4.37 20.88
C THR A 197 22.75 -3.13 20.47
N ALA A 198 23.55 -3.25 19.40
CA ALA A 198 24.33 -2.13 18.88
C ALA A 198 23.42 -0.99 18.36
N GLY A 199 23.90 0.25 18.47
CA GLY A 199 23.18 1.43 17.98
C GLY A 199 21.86 1.71 18.70
N ALA A 200 21.67 1.14 19.90
CA ALA A 200 20.37 1.16 20.56
C ALA A 200 19.95 2.56 21.04
N ALA A 201 18.67 2.85 20.89
CA ALA A 201 18.00 3.96 21.53
C ALA A 201 16.65 3.47 22.09
N VAL A 202 16.29 3.92 23.29
CA VAL A 202 15.07 3.47 24.00
C VAL A 202 14.25 4.69 24.39
N ASP A 203 12.94 4.59 24.21
CA ASP A 203 11.95 5.67 24.37
C ASP A 203 12.36 6.95 23.61
N ALA A 204 13.02 6.78 22.46
CA ALA A 204 13.54 7.87 21.66
C ALA A 204 12.40 8.59 20.94
N ALA A 205 12.44 9.92 20.97
CA ALA A 205 11.59 10.75 20.12
C ALA A 205 12.12 10.75 18.69
N ALA A 206 11.29 10.32 17.74
CA ALA A 206 11.58 10.31 16.32
C ALA A 206 10.68 11.31 15.60
N THR A 207 11.29 12.27 14.90
CA THR A 207 10.61 13.23 14.01
C THR A 207 11.13 13.04 12.59
N PRO A 208 10.34 13.34 11.54
CA PRO A 208 10.79 13.15 10.16
C PRO A 208 12.08 13.91 9.83
N ALA A 209 12.29 15.08 10.45
CA ALA A 209 13.47 15.91 10.26
C ALA A 209 14.67 15.47 11.14
N GLY A 210 14.40 14.79 12.26
CA GLY A 210 15.40 14.43 13.26
C GLY A 210 16.00 13.04 13.11
N VAL A 211 15.37 12.13 12.35
CA VAL A 211 15.90 10.78 12.14
C VAL A 211 16.86 10.73 10.95
N PRO A 212 17.86 9.81 10.97
CA PRO A 212 18.64 9.48 9.77
C PRO A 212 17.73 9.11 8.60
N LYS A 213 18.13 9.47 7.37
CA LYS A 213 17.34 9.21 6.15
C LYS A 213 16.94 7.75 5.98
N ASP A 214 17.85 6.83 6.32
CA ASP A 214 17.60 5.39 6.25
C ASP A 214 16.46 4.93 7.16
N LEU A 215 16.14 5.68 8.22
CA LEU A 215 15.09 5.34 9.18
C LEU A 215 13.73 5.98 8.85
N VAL A 216 13.63 6.79 7.80
CA VAL A 216 12.38 7.50 7.47
C VAL A 216 11.21 6.53 7.23
N LEU A 217 11.49 5.30 6.77
CA LEU A 217 10.49 4.25 6.56
C LEU A 217 9.71 3.88 7.83
N LEU A 218 10.26 4.14 9.03
CA LEU A 218 9.53 3.93 10.28
C LEU A 218 8.20 4.70 10.30
N PHE A 219 8.11 5.81 9.56
CA PHE A 219 6.92 6.62 9.52
C PHE A 219 5.77 5.99 8.72
N ALA A 220 5.99 4.91 7.98
CA ALA A 220 4.91 4.07 7.42
C ALA A 220 4.35 3.03 8.41
N ALA A 221 5.01 2.80 9.55
CA ALA A 221 4.59 1.84 10.56
C ALA A 221 3.49 2.38 11.49
N ASN A 222 2.66 1.48 12.01
CA ASN A 222 1.64 1.80 12.99
C ASN A 222 2.20 1.89 14.42
N ALA A 223 1.47 2.57 15.32
CA ALA A 223 1.76 2.44 16.75
C ALA A 223 1.42 1.02 17.23
N GLY A 224 2.25 0.46 18.11
CA GLY A 224 2.16 -0.93 18.54
C GLY A 224 2.73 -1.92 17.52
N GLU A 225 3.64 -1.50 16.66
CA GLU A 225 4.24 -2.37 15.63
C GLU A 225 5.76 -2.42 15.76
N VAL A 226 6.35 -3.61 15.60
CA VAL A 226 7.79 -3.76 15.45
C VAL A 226 8.08 -4.00 13.98
N VAL A 227 8.99 -3.18 13.44
CA VAL A 227 9.36 -3.19 12.04
C VAL A 227 10.86 -3.40 11.88
N ALA A 228 11.25 -4.02 10.77
CA ALA A 228 12.65 -4.11 10.39
C ALA A 228 12.85 -3.99 8.88
N PHE A 229 13.91 -3.31 8.49
CA PHE A 229 14.26 -3.07 7.10
C PHE A 229 15.76 -2.84 6.93
N PRO A 230 16.34 -3.13 5.75
CA PRO A 230 17.75 -2.92 5.49
C PRO A 230 18.11 -1.43 5.44
N MET A 231 19.19 -1.05 6.12
CA MET A 231 19.80 0.28 6.05
C MET A 231 20.76 0.34 4.87
N GLN A 232 20.54 1.31 3.97
CA GLN A 232 21.31 1.43 2.73
C GLN A 232 22.75 1.89 2.98
N SER A 233 22.97 2.68 4.03
CA SER A 233 24.28 3.26 4.35
C SER A 233 25.24 2.32 5.07
N GLU A 234 24.73 1.30 5.78
CA GLU A 234 25.54 0.59 6.78
C GLU A 234 25.60 -0.94 6.59
N ASN A 235 25.06 -1.50 5.49
CA ASN A 235 24.94 -2.96 5.29
C ASN A 235 24.46 -3.69 6.57
N ALA A 236 23.46 -3.08 7.21
CA ALA A 236 22.87 -3.50 8.46
C ALA A 236 21.34 -3.45 8.34
N TRP A 237 20.64 -3.95 9.36
CA TRP A 237 19.19 -3.89 9.47
C TRP A 237 18.79 -3.01 10.65
N ALA A 238 17.88 -2.08 10.41
CA ALA A 238 17.19 -1.37 11.46
C ALA A 238 16.09 -2.28 12.02
N VAL A 239 15.96 -2.33 13.35
CA VAL A 239 14.78 -2.87 14.03
C VAL A 239 14.21 -1.76 14.89
N ILE A 240 12.92 -1.48 14.76
CA ILE A 240 12.25 -0.36 15.42
C ILE A 240 10.94 -0.84 16.01
N TYR A 241 10.75 -0.66 17.31
CA TYR A 241 9.43 -0.78 17.95
C TYR A 241 8.77 0.60 18.03
N VAL A 242 7.71 0.81 17.25
CA VAL A 242 6.95 2.06 17.26
C VAL A 242 5.90 2.00 18.36
N LYS A 243 6.22 2.54 19.53
CA LYS A 243 5.39 2.45 20.74
C LYS A 243 4.20 3.38 20.68
N LYS A 244 4.43 4.60 20.18
CA LYS A 244 3.43 5.66 20.11
C LYS A 244 3.64 6.51 18.88
N ARG A 245 2.53 7.02 18.34
CA ARG A 245 2.52 8.06 17.30
C ARG A 245 1.61 9.20 17.69
N VAL A 246 2.00 10.40 17.29
CA VAL A 246 1.24 11.63 17.41
C VAL A 246 1.40 12.40 16.10
N ASP A 247 0.31 12.54 15.35
CA ASP A 247 0.33 13.19 14.02
C ASP A 247 0.16 14.73 14.12
N ASN A 248 -0.11 15.25 15.32
CA ASN A 248 -0.38 16.67 15.60
C ASN A 248 0.38 17.18 16.84
N ALA A 249 1.66 16.86 16.97
CA ALA A 249 2.47 17.15 18.16
C ALA A 249 2.89 18.63 18.33
N GLY A 250 2.38 19.55 17.52
CA GLY A 250 2.94 20.89 17.34
C GLY A 250 4.14 20.86 16.37
N ASP A 251 4.84 21.98 16.17
CA ASP A 251 6.01 22.01 15.30
C ASP A 251 7.18 21.22 15.93
N THR A 252 7.54 20.10 15.31
CA THR A 252 8.60 19.18 15.72
C THR A 252 9.89 19.35 14.92
N THR A 253 9.95 20.33 14.01
CA THR A 253 11.10 20.51 13.10
C THR A 253 12.27 21.24 13.73
N GLY A 254 12.04 21.95 14.86
CA GLY A 254 13.05 22.82 15.44
C GLY A 254 13.53 23.92 14.47
N GLY A 255 12.71 24.30 13.48
CA GLY A 255 13.05 25.29 12.46
C GLY A 255 13.76 24.73 11.22
N GLN A 256 13.96 23.41 11.11
CA GLN A 256 14.52 22.78 9.92
C GLN A 256 13.57 22.87 8.72
N ASP A 257 14.13 23.11 7.53
CA ASP A 257 13.36 23.00 6.29
C ASP A 257 13.06 21.54 5.97
N THR A 258 11.78 21.23 5.89
CA THR A 258 11.23 19.88 5.63
C THR A 258 10.56 19.79 4.26
N SER A 259 10.69 20.83 3.43
CA SER A 259 10.10 20.89 2.08
C SER A 259 10.46 19.67 1.23
N GLN A 260 11.72 19.24 1.29
CA GLN A 260 12.23 18.08 0.54
C GLN A 260 11.71 16.73 1.06
N LEU A 261 11.14 16.69 2.26
CA LEU A 261 10.58 15.47 2.86
C LEU A 261 9.07 15.36 2.64
N ALA A 262 8.41 16.43 2.18
CA ALA A 262 6.96 16.50 2.11
C ALA A 262 6.37 15.38 1.25
N GLU A 263 6.86 15.19 0.02
CA GLU A 263 6.33 14.16 -0.86
C GLU A 263 6.53 12.74 -0.28
N THR A 264 7.76 12.39 0.09
CA THR A 264 8.07 11.09 0.68
C THR A 264 7.25 10.83 1.95
N PHE A 265 7.13 11.82 2.83
CA PHE A 265 6.32 11.66 4.04
C PHE A 265 4.84 11.46 3.73
N GLY A 266 4.28 12.21 2.77
CA GLY A 266 2.91 12.02 2.32
C GLY A 266 2.67 10.64 1.71
N GLN A 267 3.65 10.09 1.00
CA GLN A 267 3.59 8.74 0.46
C GLN A 267 3.59 7.68 1.57
N LEU A 268 4.47 7.80 2.57
CA LEU A 268 4.50 6.91 3.73
C LEU A 268 3.19 6.94 4.53
N GLU A 269 2.56 8.11 4.62
CA GLU A 269 1.22 8.25 5.22
C GLU A 269 0.15 7.51 4.42
N ALA A 270 0.22 7.48 3.09
CA ALA A 270 -0.67 6.67 2.27
C ALA A 270 -0.43 5.16 2.48
N PHE A 271 0.82 4.72 2.61
CA PHE A 271 1.15 3.32 2.92
C PHE A 271 0.58 2.88 4.26
N ARG A 272 0.76 3.72 5.29
CA ARG A 272 0.20 3.51 6.63
C ARG A 272 -1.32 3.47 6.59
N PHE A 273 -1.94 4.42 5.89
CA PHE A 273 -3.39 4.48 5.74
C PHE A 273 -3.96 3.20 5.12
N ALA A 274 -3.34 2.66 4.07
CA ALA A 274 -3.80 1.42 3.44
C ALA A 274 -3.91 0.26 4.47
N GLN A 275 -2.93 0.14 5.36
CA GLN A 275 -2.94 -0.87 6.43
C GLN A 275 -4.04 -0.59 7.46
N GLN A 276 -4.16 0.67 7.91
CA GLN A 276 -5.16 1.07 8.90
C GLN A 276 -6.59 0.93 8.40
N ALA A 277 -6.80 1.11 7.09
CA ALA A 277 -8.07 0.90 6.42
C ALA A 277 -8.38 -0.58 6.19
N GLY A 278 -7.51 -1.51 6.61
CA GLY A 278 -7.73 -2.95 6.47
C GLY A 278 -7.55 -3.44 5.04
N LEU A 279 -6.48 -3.01 4.37
CA LEU A 279 -6.09 -3.54 3.06
C LEU A 279 -6.07 -5.07 3.08
N THR A 280 -6.83 -5.66 2.16
CA THR A 280 -6.77 -7.08 1.84
C THR A 280 -6.38 -7.22 0.38
N LEU A 281 -5.36 -8.04 0.11
CA LEU A 281 -4.84 -8.27 -1.23
C LEU A 281 -5.34 -9.63 -1.73
N ASN A 282 -5.67 -9.72 -3.03
CA ASN A 282 -5.93 -11.02 -3.63
C ASN A 282 -4.65 -11.88 -3.55
N PRO A 283 -4.69 -13.06 -2.90
CA PRO A 283 -3.49 -13.86 -2.62
C PRO A 283 -2.66 -14.22 -3.85
N ARG A 284 -3.27 -14.23 -5.05
CA ARG A 284 -2.58 -14.50 -6.31
C ARG A 284 -1.46 -13.50 -6.62
N PHE A 285 -1.53 -12.29 -6.06
CA PHE A 285 -0.52 -11.26 -6.28
C PHE A 285 0.60 -11.33 -5.24
N GLY A 286 0.37 -11.93 -4.08
CA GLY A 286 1.36 -12.11 -3.03
C GLY A 286 0.95 -11.42 -1.74
N VAL A 287 1.93 -10.83 -1.05
CA VAL A 287 1.75 -10.17 0.25
C VAL A 287 2.11 -8.69 0.16
N TRP A 288 1.29 -7.85 0.77
CA TRP A 288 1.56 -6.42 0.89
C TRP A 288 2.74 -6.14 1.83
N GLU A 289 3.68 -5.33 1.38
CA GLU A 289 4.78 -4.82 2.21
C GLU A 289 4.43 -3.42 2.75
N PRO A 290 4.04 -3.32 4.04
CA PRO A 290 3.46 -2.11 4.61
C PRO A 290 4.38 -0.89 4.56
N LEU A 291 5.69 -1.09 4.69
CA LEU A 291 6.65 0.01 4.77
C LEU A 291 7.09 0.55 3.41
N LEU A 292 6.97 -0.29 2.38
CA LEU A 292 7.49 0.00 1.05
C LEU A 292 6.38 0.28 0.04
N GLY A 293 5.11 0.06 0.40
CA GLY A 293 3.99 0.30 -0.51
C GLY A 293 3.99 -0.62 -1.73
N GLN A 294 4.57 -1.81 -1.60
CA GLN A 294 4.77 -2.76 -2.70
C GLN A 294 4.21 -4.14 -2.36
N ILE A 295 4.24 -5.05 -3.33
CA ILE A 295 3.76 -6.42 -3.16
C ILE A 295 4.92 -7.37 -3.38
N SER A 296 5.21 -8.19 -2.38
CA SER A 296 6.17 -9.27 -2.45
C SER A 296 5.52 -10.60 -2.84
N PRO A 297 6.25 -11.52 -3.48
CA PRO A 297 5.68 -12.80 -3.90
C PRO A 297 5.16 -13.65 -2.73
N SER A 298 5.83 -13.58 -1.58
CA SER A 298 5.51 -14.31 -0.35
C SER A 298 6.14 -13.61 0.87
N ASP A 299 5.72 -13.97 2.09
CA ASP A 299 6.32 -13.45 3.33
C ASP A 299 7.84 -13.72 3.44
N GLY A 300 8.27 -14.87 2.92
CA GLY A 300 9.69 -15.25 2.92
C GLY A 300 10.54 -14.37 2.00
N GLU A 301 9.92 -13.74 1.00
CA GLU A 301 10.56 -12.90 0.00
C GLU A 301 10.36 -11.39 0.26
N SER A 302 9.64 -11.02 1.32
CA SER A 302 9.47 -9.63 1.74
C SER A 302 10.81 -8.98 2.10
N SER A 303 11.01 -7.77 1.58
CA SER A 303 12.20 -6.95 1.83
C SER A 303 12.19 -6.31 3.22
N THR A 304 11.03 -6.28 3.86
CA THR A 304 10.80 -5.77 5.20
C THR A 304 10.13 -6.81 6.10
N ILE A 305 10.22 -6.59 7.41
CA ILE A 305 9.52 -7.37 8.44
C ILE A 305 8.62 -6.40 9.18
N SER A 306 7.36 -6.79 9.39
CA SER A 306 6.37 -6.01 10.14
C SER A 306 5.59 -6.97 11.02
N ALA A 307 5.46 -6.66 12.31
CA ALA A 307 4.69 -7.49 13.22
C ALA A 307 3.95 -6.63 14.26
N PRO A 308 2.62 -6.80 14.41
CA PRO A 308 1.87 -6.11 15.45
C PRO A 308 2.23 -6.69 16.82
N VAL A 309 2.46 -5.81 17.79
CA VAL A 309 2.60 -6.13 19.20
C VAL A 309 1.22 -6.03 19.84
N ARG A 310 0.66 -7.19 20.18
CA ARG A 310 -0.60 -7.23 20.93
C ARG A 310 -0.27 -6.93 22.39
N ASN A 311 -0.58 -5.73 22.85
CA ASN A 311 -0.58 -5.46 24.29
C ASN A 311 -1.67 -6.31 24.95
N PRO A 312 -1.35 -7.17 25.94
CA PRO A 312 -2.35 -7.97 26.64
C PRO A 312 -3.29 -7.13 27.54
N LYS A 313 -3.19 -5.80 27.51
CA LYS A 313 -4.03 -4.86 28.26
C LYS A 313 -4.44 -3.69 27.36
N SER A 314 -5.49 -3.89 26.58
CA SER A 314 -6.37 -2.82 26.09
C SER A 314 -7.69 -2.90 26.83
#